data_AF-A0A3D4EM32-F1
#
_entry.id   AF-A0A3D4EM32-F1
#
_cell.length_a   1.000
_cell.length_b   1.000
_cell.length_c   1.000
_cell.angle_alpha   90.00
_cell.angle_beta   90.00
_cell.angle_gamma   90.00
#
_symmetry.space_group_name_H-M   'P 1'
#
loop_
_entity.id
_entity.type
_entity.pdbx_description
1 polymer ?
#
loop_
_entity_poly.entity_id
_entity_poly.type
_entity_poly.pdbx_seq_one_letter_code
_entity_poly.pdbx_strand_id
1 'polypeptide(L)'
;ATNACKKGQVKINDVAVKPSREVFPSDTIQVRKNQINYVIEVLDHPPSRVGAKLVGLYCVDKTPAENLEKLDLLKYSQDYYRKKGTGRPTKKDRRDLDDFYENDDFFED
;
A
#
# COMPACT_ATOMS: atom_id res chain seq x y z
N ALA A 1 3.03 -11.16 -9.33
CA ALA A 1 4.33 -10.66 -9.83
C ALA A 1 4.32 -10.47 -11.36
N THR A 2 4.01 -11.50 -12.15
CA THR A 2 4.07 -11.50 -13.62
C THR A 2 3.41 -10.31 -14.31
N ASN A 3 2.21 -9.92 -13.88
CA ASN A 3 1.49 -8.77 -14.46
C ASN A 3 2.20 -7.44 -14.22
N ALA A 4 2.88 -7.27 -13.08
CA ALA A 4 3.63 -6.05 -12.78
C ALA A 4 4.88 -5.93 -13.68
N CYS A 5 5.60 -7.04 -13.89
CA CYS A 5 6.72 -7.08 -14.83
C CYS A 5 6.25 -6.79 -16.27
N LYS A 6 5.13 -7.39 -16.71
CA LYS A 6 4.53 -7.11 -18.03
C LYS A 6 4.12 -5.64 -18.21
N LYS A 7 3.68 -4.98 -17.14
CA LYS A 7 3.33 -3.55 -17.13
C LYS A 7 4.54 -2.62 -17.02
N GLY A 8 5.77 -3.14 -16.97
CA GLY A 8 6.99 -2.35 -16.78
C GLY A 8 7.09 -1.70 -15.39
N GLN A 9 6.36 -2.21 -14.40
CA GLN A 9 6.38 -1.71 -13.02
C GLN A 9 7.54 -2.29 -12.20
N VAL A 10 8.29 -3.25 -12.76
CA VAL A 10 9.43 -3.89 -12.12
C VAL A 10 10.65 -3.67 -13.00
N LYS A 11 11.73 -3.18 -12.40
CA LYS A 11 13.05 -3.03 -13.02
C LYS A 11 14.11 -3.70 -12.17
N ILE A 12 15.13 -4.23 -12.82
CA ILE A 12 16.33 -4.75 -12.16
C ILE A 12 17.50 -3.94 -12.71
N ASN A 13 18.30 -3.34 -11.82
CA ASN A 13 19.42 -2.49 -12.16
C ASN A 13 19.03 -1.43 -13.22
N ASP A 14 17.92 -0.74 -12.95
CA ASP A 14 17.29 0.30 -13.80
C ASP A 14 16.74 -0.15 -15.17
N VAL A 15 16.82 -1.43 -15.51
CA VAL A 15 16.29 -1.98 -16.76
C VAL A 15 14.95 -2.66 -16.55
N ALA A 16 13.97 -2.38 -17.41
CA ALA A 16 12.69 -3.09 -17.41
C ALA A 16 12.88 -4.54 -17.89
N VAL A 17 12.48 -5.51 -17.06
CA VAL A 17 12.77 -6.94 -17.31
C VAL A 17 11.52 -7.76 -17.61
N LYS A 18 11.72 -8.86 -18.33
CA LYS A 18 10.70 -9.89 -18.52
C LYS A 18 10.50 -10.69 -17.21
N PRO A 19 9.30 -11.26 -16.97
CA PRO A 19 9.04 -12.08 -15.77
C PRO A 19 9.93 -13.32 -15.63
N SER A 20 10.50 -13.81 -16.73
CA SER A 20 11.37 -14.99 -16.77
C SER A 20 12.85 -14.67 -16.51
N ARG A 21 13.20 -13.41 -16.24
CA ARG A 21 14.58 -13.02 -15.95
C ARG A 21 14.97 -13.56 -14.59
N GLU A 22 16.10 -14.25 -14.53
CA GLU A 22 16.73 -14.67 -13.27
C GLU A 22 17.25 -13.46 -12.49
N VAL A 23 17.14 -13.54 -11.17
CA VAL A 23 17.60 -12.53 -10.20
C VAL A 23 18.80 -13.11 -9.48
N PHE A 24 19.79 -12.28 -9.18
CA PHE A 24 21.00 -12.68 -8.47
C PHE A 24 21.15 -11.92 -7.15
N PRO A 25 21.93 -12.46 -6.19
CA PRO A 25 22.37 -11.67 -5.04
C PRO A 25 23.04 -10.38 -5.51
N SER A 26 22.86 -9.30 -4.75
CA SER A 26 23.31 -7.94 -5.06
C SER A 26 22.56 -7.22 -6.18
N ASP A 27 21.56 -7.84 -6.81
CA ASP A 27 20.68 -7.13 -7.74
C ASP A 27 19.83 -6.09 -7.00
N THR A 28 19.68 -4.92 -7.62
CA THR A 28 18.77 -3.87 -7.12
C THR A 28 17.47 -3.92 -7.91
N ILE A 29 16.37 -4.22 -7.21
CA ILE A 29 15.03 -4.29 -7.78
C ILE A 29 14.28 -3.00 -7.45
N GLN A 30 13.82 -2.32 -8.50
CA GLN A 30 12.91 -1.20 -8.36
C GLN A 30 11.48 -1.64 -8.69
N VAL A 31 10.54 -1.44 -7.75
CA VAL A 31 9.13 -1.82 -7.92
C VAL A 31 8.24 -0.60 -7.72
N ARG A 32 7.42 -0.30 -8.74
CA ARG A 32 6.40 0.74 -8.64
C ARG A 32 5.11 0.16 -8.05
N LYS A 33 4.74 0.60 -6.85
CA LYS A 33 3.52 0.18 -6.13
C LYS A 33 2.85 1.39 -5.49
N ASN A 34 1.53 1.51 -5.64
CA ASN A 34 0.74 2.60 -5.04
C ASN A 34 1.34 4.00 -5.32
N GLN A 35 1.77 4.25 -6.56
CA GLN A 35 2.41 5.48 -7.03
C GLN A 35 3.82 5.75 -6.49
N ILE A 36 4.40 4.82 -5.74
CA ILE A 36 5.74 4.94 -5.16
C ILE A 36 6.69 3.94 -5.78
N ASN A 37 7.96 4.33 -5.91
CA ASN A 37 9.03 3.46 -6.35
C ASN A 37 9.79 2.94 -5.12
N TYR A 38 9.59 1.67 -4.81
CA TYR A 38 10.36 0.96 -3.81
C TYR A 38 11.67 0.49 -4.45
N VAL A 39 12.76 0.56 -3.70
CA VAL A 39 14.08 0.09 -4.11
C VAL A 39 14.53 -0.94 -3.11
N ILE A 40 14.72 -2.18 -3.57
CA ILE A 40 15.03 -3.32 -2.73
C ILE A 40 16.30 -3.96 -3.27
N GLU A 41 17.30 -4.15 -2.40
CA GLU A 41 18.49 -4.94 -2.71
C GLU A 41 18.26 -6.40 -2.32
N VAL A 42 18.61 -7.30 -3.21
CA VAL A 42 18.55 -8.75 -2.98
C VAL A 42 19.82 -9.20 -2.29
N LEU A 43 19.69 -9.88 -1.15
CA LEU A 43 20.82 -10.51 -0.45
C LEU A 43 20.95 -11.97 -0.84
N ASP A 44 19.85 -12.73 -0.83
CA ASP A 44 19.85 -14.15 -1.18
C ASP A 44 18.43 -14.66 -1.52
N HIS A 45 18.33 -15.90 -1.97
CA HIS A 45 17.10 -16.56 -2.39
C HIS A 45 16.63 -17.57 -1.34
N PRO A 46 15.43 -17.40 -0.77
CA PRO A 46 14.88 -18.42 0.10
C PRO A 46 14.40 -19.64 -0.73
N PRO A 47 14.48 -20.87 -0.18
CA PRO A 47 14.03 -22.09 -0.88
C PRO A 47 12.51 -22.11 -1.10
N SER A 48 11.75 -21.34 -0.33
CA SER A 48 10.31 -21.19 -0.44
C SER A 48 9.86 -19.82 0.04
N ARG A 49 8.59 -19.47 -0.13
CA ARG A 49 8.02 -18.24 0.42
C ARG A 49 8.13 -18.25 1.95
N VAL A 50 8.83 -17.26 2.51
CA VAL A 50 9.05 -17.12 3.96
C VAL A 50 8.10 -16.11 4.60
N GLY A 51 7.90 -16.22 5.91
CA GLY A 51 7.11 -15.29 6.70
C GLY A 51 7.77 -13.92 6.84
N ALA A 52 6.98 -12.88 7.13
CA ALA A 52 7.40 -11.47 7.11
C ALA A 52 8.65 -11.18 7.97
N LYS A 53 8.77 -11.80 9.15
CA LYS A 53 9.92 -11.62 10.06
C LYS A 53 11.25 -12.08 9.44
N LEU A 54 11.22 -13.09 8.57
CA LEU A 54 12.41 -13.66 7.95
C LEU A 54 12.76 -13.00 6.62
N VAL A 55 11.86 -12.20 6.03
CA VAL A 55 12.07 -11.53 4.74
C VAL A 55 13.29 -10.61 4.78
N GLY A 56 13.52 -9.92 5.91
CA GLY A 56 14.66 -9.01 6.08
C GLY A 56 16.04 -9.70 6.04
N LEU A 57 16.09 -11.04 6.12
CA LEU A 57 17.35 -11.79 5.93
C LEU A 57 17.76 -11.89 4.46
N TYR A 58 16.78 -11.82 3.55
CA TYR A 58 16.96 -12.07 2.12
C TYR A 58 16.92 -10.80 1.27
N CYS A 59 16.40 -9.70 1.81
CA CYS A 59 16.35 -8.43 1.11
C CYS A 59 16.45 -7.24 2.06
N VAL A 60 17.08 -6.17 1.57
CA VAL A 60 17.21 -4.90 2.28
C VAL A 60 16.40 -3.85 1.54
N ASP A 61 15.55 -3.12 2.26
CA ASP A 61 14.85 -1.96 1.71
C ASP A 61 15.81 -0.76 1.67
N LYS A 62 16.12 -0.28 0.46
CA LYS A 62 16.90 0.93 0.18
C LYS A 62 16.02 2.03 -0.42
N THR A 63 14.71 1.99 -0.20
CA THR A 63 13.78 2.99 -0.73
C THR A 63 14.19 4.38 -0.24
N PRO A 64 14.38 5.36 -1.13
CA PRO A 64 14.73 6.72 -0.76
C PRO A 64 13.67 7.35 0.16
N ALA A 65 14.10 8.12 1.15
CA ALA A 65 13.21 8.79 2.09
C ALA A 65 12.18 9.69 1.38
N GLU A 66 12.58 10.37 0.29
CA GLU A 66 11.70 11.20 -0.53
C GLU A 66 10.47 10.44 -1.07
N ASN A 67 10.62 9.15 -1.36
CA ASN A 67 9.53 8.33 -1.87
C ASN A 67 8.53 7.95 -0.77
N LEU A 68 9.00 7.86 0.47
CA LEU A 68 8.16 7.66 1.66
C LEU A 68 7.43 8.95 2.02
N GLU A 69 8.11 10.10 1.99
CA GLU A 69 7.48 11.41 2.24
C GLU A 69 6.33 11.70 1.28
N LYS A 70 6.46 11.32 0.00
CA LYS A 70 5.37 11.41 -0.99
C LYS A 70 4.14 10.57 -0.59
N LEU A 71 4.34 9.40 0.02
CA LEU A 71 3.23 8.59 0.55
C LEU A 71 2.49 9.36 1.65
N ASP A 72 3.26 9.93 2.58
CA ASP A 72 2.71 10.55 3.77
C ASP A 72 1.98 11.85 3.42
N LEU A 73 2.50 12.63 2.48
CA LEU A 73 1.80 13.78 1.88
C LEU A 73 0.49 13.37 1.20
N LEU A 74 0.50 12.28 0.41
CA LEU A 74 -0.72 11.75 -0.23
C LEU A 74 -1.77 11.33 0.80
N LYS A 75 -1.37 10.61 1.86
CA LYS A 75 -2.27 10.25 2.97
C LYS A 75 -2.82 11.48 3.67
N TYR A 76 -1.97 12.44 4.01
CA TYR A 76 -2.36 13.68 4.68
C TYR A 76 -3.38 14.48 3.85
N SER A 77 -3.20 14.55 2.53
CA SER A 77 -4.17 15.20 1.63
C SER A 77 -5.53 14.49 1.58
N GLN A 78 -5.58 13.16 1.72
CA GLN A 78 -6.84 12.42 1.78
C GLN A 78 -7.57 12.64 3.12
N ASP A 79 -6.82 12.69 4.23
CA ASP A 79 -7.39 12.96 5.56
C ASP A 79 -7.96 14.40 5.67
N TYR A 80 -7.42 15.35 4.89
CA TYR A 80 -7.94 16.71 4.81
C TYR A 80 -9.39 16.79 4.28
N TYR A 81 -9.83 15.82 3.48
CA TYR A 81 -11.16 15.89 2.87
C TYR A 81 -12.32 15.46 3.79
N ARG A 82 -12.05 14.91 5.00
CA ARG A 82 -13.11 14.77 6.02
C ARG A 82 -12.60 14.41 7.41
N LYS A 83 -12.75 15.32 8.38
CA LYS A 83 -12.96 14.89 9.77
C LYS A 83 -14.34 14.23 9.86
N LYS A 84 -14.41 13.00 10.40
CA LYS A 84 -15.71 12.40 10.77
C LYS A 84 -16.48 13.40 11.65
N GLY A 85 -17.71 13.70 11.28
CA GLY A 85 -18.61 14.56 12.07
C GLY A 85 -18.70 16.04 11.68
N THR A 86 -17.90 16.56 10.74
CA THR A 86 -18.00 17.97 10.31
C THR A 86 -18.64 18.10 8.92
N GLY A 87 -19.96 17.99 8.84
CA GLY A 87 -20.74 18.26 7.61
C GLY A 87 -21.83 17.23 7.28
N ARG A 88 -22.37 17.28 6.04
CA ARG A 88 -23.45 16.39 5.56
C ARG A 88 -23.15 14.93 5.94
N PRO A 89 -24.06 14.20 6.61
CA PRO A 89 -23.83 12.82 7.03
C PRO A 89 -23.51 11.91 5.83
N THR A 90 -22.62 10.93 6.02
CA THR A 90 -22.43 9.87 5.01
C THR A 90 -23.71 9.04 4.88
N LYS A 91 -23.83 8.23 3.83
CA LYS A 91 -25.00 7.35 3.64
C LYS A 91 -25.17 6.36 4.80
N LYS A 92 -24.07 5.96 5.45
CA LYS A 92 -24.10 5.11 6.64
C LYS A 92 -24.61 5.89 7.85
N ASP A 93 -23.98 7.04 8.15
CA ASP A 93 -24.39 7.89 9.28
C ASP A 93 -25.86 8.33 9.17
N ARG A 94 -26.39 8.53 7.95
CA ARG A 94 -27.80 8.83 7.73
C ARG A 94 -28.72 7.65 8.06
N ARG A 95 -28.36 6.42 7.66
CA ARG A 95 -29.14 5.22 8.02
C ARG A 95 -29.11 4.97 9.52
N ASP A 96 -27.94 5.12 10.15
CA ASP A 96 -27.81 4.95 11.60
C ASP A 96 -28.63 6.01 12.36
N LEU A 97 -28.77 7.24 11.82
CA LEU A 97 -29.68 8.27 12.35
C LEU A 97 -31.15 7.96 12.08
N ASP A 98 -31.49 7.56 10.85
CA ASP A 98 -32.86 7.20 10.47
C ASP A 98 -33.36 6.02 11.34
N ASP A 99 -32.52 4.99 11.54
CA ASP A 99 -32.79 3.85 12.43
C ASP A 99 -32.91 4.29 13.90
N PHE A 100 -32.09 5.25 14.36
CA PHE A 100 -32.20 5.80 15.72
C PHE A 100 -33.53 6.54 15.92
N TYR A 101 -33.97 7.35 14.95
CA TYR A 101 -35.24 8.07 15.00
C TYR A 101 -36.47 7.16 14.84
N GLU A 102 -36.35 6.04 14.12
CA GLU A 102 -37.45 5.07 13.97
C GLU A 102 -37.63 4.16 15.20
N ASN A 103 -36.61 4.03 16.06
CA ASN A 103 -36.68 3.23 17.29
C ASN A 103 -37.03 4.06 18.55
N ASP A 104 -37.38 5.34 18.40
CA ASP A 104 -37.76 6.26 19.48
C ASP A 104 -39.23 6.09 19.95
N ASP A 105 -39.80 4.89 19.86
CA ASP A 105 -41.01 4.46 20.59
C ASP A 105 -40.75 4.35 22.12
N PHE A 106 -39.58 4.80 22.61
CA PHE A 106 -39.13 4.65 24.00
C PHE A 106 -39.58 5.79 24.94
N PHE A 107 -40.24 6.83 24.42
CA PHE A 107 -40.70 7.99 25.21
C PHE A 107 -42.23 8.12 25.30
N GLU A 108 -43.00 7.14 24.81
CA GLU A 108 -44.45 7.06 25.09
C GLU A 108 -44.70 6.23 26.36
N ASP A 109 -44.63 6.89 27.51
CA ASP A 109 -45.36 6.57 28.76
C ASP A 109 -45.51 7.83 29.64
#